data_AF-A0A3D5YLZ9-F1
#
_entry.id   AF-A0A3D5YLZ9-F1
#
_cell.length_a   1.000
_cell.length_b   1.000
_cell.length_c   1.000
_cell.angle_alpha   90.00
_cell.angle_beta   90.00
_cell.angle_gamma   90.00
#
_symmetry.space_group_name_H-M   'P 1'
#
loop_
_entity.id
_entity.type
_entity.pdbx_description
1 polymer ?
#
loop_
_entity_poly.entity_id
_entity_poly.type
_entity_poly.pdbx_seq_one_letter_code
_entity_poly.pdbx_strand_id
1 'polypeptide(L)'
;MGQLITGPLSNKGDLKVLIISGMAIQGCSLLAIGYNPVLILPYILLGAGTAMVYPTFLVGISNNSHPSWRPKAMSAYRFWRDMGYVVGALLGFVALQFGQAHTAFYGIALLTLLTAGIFWRGYR
;
A
#
# COMPACT_ATOMS: atom_id res chain seq x y z
N MET A 1 6.53 -0.76 14.09
CA MET A 1 7.68 -1.66 14.36
C MET A 1 8.38 -2.13 13.08
N GLY A 2 7.70 -2.73 12.09
CA GLY A 2 8.37 -3.20 10.85
C GLY A 2 9.13 -2.13 10.05
N GLN A 3 8.69 -0.86 10.14
CA GLN A 3 9.35 0.27 9.46
C GLN A 3 10.77 0.60 9.96
N LEU A 4 11.14 0.11 11.15
CA LEU A 4 12.50 0.27 11.68
C LEU A 4 13.54 -0.50 10.83
N ILE A 5 13.12 -1.62 10.22
CA ILE A 5 13.98 -2.46 9.39
C ILE A 5 13.90 -2.03 7.92
N THR A 6 12.68 -1.78 7.43
CA THR A 6 12.47 -1.45 6.01
C THR A 6 12.85 0.00 5.67
N GLY A 7 12.91 0.91 6.64
CA GLY A 7 13.40 2.27 6.46
C GLY A 7 14.84 2.32 5.94
N PRO A 8 15.82 1.74 6.67
CA PRO A 8 17.20 1.63 6.17
C PRO A 8 17.31 0.90 4.83
N LEU A 9 16.49 -0.13 4.63
CA LEU A 9 16.46 -0.88 3.37
C LEU A 9 15.96 -0.03 2.20
N SER A 10 14.99 0.86 2.42
CA SER A 10 14.50 1.79 1.40
C SER A 10 15.53 2.88 1.01
N ASN A 11 16.46 3.21 1.90
CA ASN A 11 17.52 4.19 1.60
C ASN A 11 18.68 3.59 0.78
N LYS A 12 18.89 2.27 0.83
CA LYS A 12 20.04 1.59 0.20
C LYS A 12 19.65 0.60 -0.90
N GLY A 13 18.43 0.08 -0.87
CA GLY A 13 17.93 -0.94 -1.77
C GLY A 13 17.21 -0.38 -2.98
N ASP A 14 16.73 -1.28 -3.83
CA ASP A 14 15.93 -0.93 -4.99
C ASP A 14 14.49 -0.58 -4.55
N LEU A 15 14.17 0.72 -4.63
CA LEU A 15 12.84 1.26 -4.32
C LEU A 15 11.75 0.55 -5.12
N LYS A 16 12.02 0.20 -6.38
CA LYS A 16 11.05 -0.45 -7.27
C LYS A 16 10.69 -1.84 -6.76
N VAL A 17 11.70 -2.65 -6.46
CA VAL A 17 11.51 -4.02 -5.96
C VAL A 17 10.75 -3.99 -4.62
N LEU A 18 11.11 -3.07 -3.72
CA LEU A 18 10.45 -2.90 -2.43
C LEU A 18 8.96 -2.51 -2.55
N ILE A 19 8.64 -1.57 -3.44
CA ILE A 19 7.25 -1.15 -3.68
C ILE A 19 6.45 -2.33 -4.25
N ILE A 20 6.95 -2.96 -5.31
CA ILE A 20 6.18 -3.99 -6.03
C ILE A 20 5.97 -5.24 -5.17
N SER A 21 7.03 -5.72 -4.52
CA SER A 21 6.91 -6.87 -3.62
C SER A 21 6.03 -6.56 -2.41
N GLY A 22 6.14 -5.35 -1.84
CA GLY A 22 5.30 -4.91 -0.73
C GLY A 22 3.81 -4.83 -1.11
N MET A 23 3.50 -4.27 -2.27
CA MET A 23 2.13 -4.20 -2.79
C MET A 23 1.58 -5.59 -3.14
N ALA A 24 2.40 -6.49 -3.67
CA ALA A 24 2.02 -7.88 -3.89
C ALA A 24 1.65 -8.59 -2.57
N ILE A 25 2.47 -8.43 -1.53
CA ILE A 25 2.21 -8.99 -0.20
C ILE A 25 0.90 -8.41 0.37
N GLN A 26 0.69 -7.08 0.28
CA GLN A 26 -0.55 -6.44 0.74
C GLN A 26 -1.78 -6.99 0.01
N GLY A 27 -1.74 -7.07 -1.32
CA GLY A 27 -2.83 -7.59 -2.13
C GLY A 27 -3.19 -9.04 -1.78
N CYS A 28 -2.19 -9.93 -1.72
CA CYS A 28 -2.40 -11.33 -1.33
C CYS A 28 -2.94 -11.46 0.11
N SER A 29 -2.48 -10.61 1.02
CA SER A 29 -2.97 -10.59 2.40
C SER A 29 -4.44 -10.19 2.47
N LEU A 30 -4.85 -9.18 1.69
CA LEU A 30 -6.25 -8.75 1.62
C LEU A 30 -7.17 -9.82 1.02
N LEU A 31 -6.71 -10.56 0.00
CA LEU A 31 -7.45 -11.73 -0.51
C LEU A 31 -7.66 -12.77 0.59
N ALA A 32 -6.61 -13.09 1.36
CA ALA A 32 -6.70 -14.07 2.44
C ALA A 32 -7.61 -13.60 3.59
N ILE A 33 -7.58 -12.31 3.95
CA ILE A 33 -8.48 -11.71 4.95
C ILE A 33 -9.94 -11.76 4.47
N GLY A 34 -10.19 -11.41 3.21
CA GLY A 34 -11.53 -11.48 2.62
C GLY A 34 -12.11 -12.89 2.61
N TYR A 35 -11.25 -13.91 2.43
CA TYR A 35 -11.64 -15.31 2.45
C TYR A 35 -11.85 -15.86 3.86
N ASN A 36 -10.92 -15.60 4.79
CA ASN A 36 -11.01 -16.05 6.18
C ASN A 36 -10.42 -15.00 7.14
N PRO A 37 -11.28 -14.18 7.77
CA PRO A 37 -10.84 -13.09 8.65
C PRO A 37 -10.30 -13.58 10.01
N VAL A 38 -10.41 -14.87 10.34
CA VAL A 38 -9.92 -15.42 11.62
C VAL A 38 -8.42 -15.73 11.57
N LEU A 39 -7.84 -15.84 10.37
CA LEU A 39 -6.41 -16.13 10.21
C LEU A 39 -5.56 -14.93 10.61
N ILE A 40 -4.60 -15.14 11.51
CA ILE A 40 -3.71 -14.08 12.00
C ILE A 40 -2.60 -13.74 10.98
N LEU A 41 -2.08 -14.75 10.28
CA LEU A 41 -0.94 -14.59 9.37
C LEU A 41 -1.14 -13.51 8.30
N PRO A 42 -2.31 -13.40 7.61
CA PRO A 42 -2.57 -12.32 6.66
C PRO A 42 -2.44 -10.91 7.25
N TYR A 43 -2.85 -10.68 8.50
CA TYR A 43 -2.70 -9.36 9.14
C TYR A 43 -1.23 -9.01 9.39
N ILE A 44 -0.41 -10.00 9.77
CA ILE A 44 1.04 -9.83 9.94
C ILE A 44 1.69 -9.48 8.60
N LEU A 45 1.34 -10.23 7.54
CA LEU A 45 1.86 -10.00 6.19
C LEU A 45 1.41 -8.65 5.63
N LEU A 46 0.17 -8.24 5.87
CA LEU A 46 -0.32 -6.91 5.50
C LEU A 46 0.50 -5.80 6.18
N GLY A 47 0.81 -5.97 7.46
CA GLY A 47 1.69 -5.07 8.20
C GLY A 47 3.12 -5.03 7.63
N ALA A 48 3.67 -6.19 7.28
CA ALA A 48 5.00 -6.30 6.66
C ALA A 48 5.06 -5.62 5.29
N GLY A 49 4.10 -5.88 4.40
CA GLY A 49 4.01 -5.21 3.10
C GLY A 49 3.84 -3.70 3.24
N THR A 50 3.04 -3.24 4.20
CA THR A 50 2.88 -1.80 4.49
C THR A 50 4.19 -1.17 4.99
N ALA A 51 4.96 -1.89 5.81
CA ALA A 51 6.26 -1.44 6.25
C ALA A 51 7.25 -1.32 5.07
N MET A 52 7.16 -2.16 4.05
CA MET A 52 8.00 -2.05 2.85
C MET A 52 7.59 -0.86 1.98
N VAL A 53 6.30 -0.65 1.76
CA VAL A 53 5.79 0.34 0.80
C VAL A 53 5.91 1.78 1.33
N TYR A 54 5.56 2.02 2.60
CA TYR A 54 5.46 3.38 3.14
C TYR A 54 6.76 4.20 3.15
N PRO A 55 7.87 3.73 3.78
CA PRO A 55 9.13 4.48 3.76
C PRO A 55 9.69 4.60 2.34
N THR A 56 9.52 3.57 1.51
CA THR A 56 9.99 3.53 0.13
C THR A 56 9.32 4.58 -0.75
N PHE A 57 8.00 4.82 -0.59
CA PHE A 57 7.33 5.93 -1.28
C PHE A 57 7.84 7.30 -0.80
N LEU A 58 8.04 7.48 0.50
CA LEU A 58 8.57 8.74 1.03
C LEU A 58 9.96 9.06 0.47
N VAL A 59 10.86 8.06 0.45
CA VAL A 59 12.20 8.18 -0.14
C VAL A 59 12.10 8.46 -1.64
N GLY A 60 11.28 7.70 -2.37
CA GLY A 60 11.10 7.87 -3.81
C GLY A 60 10.61 9.27 -4.19
N ILE A 61 9.59 9.79 -3.51
CA ILE A 61 9.08 11.14 -3.79
C ILE A 61 10.09 12.21 -3.36
N SER A 62 10.79 12.01 -2.23
CA SER A 62 11.84 12.93 -1.78
C SER A 62 12.99 13.04 -2.78
N ASN A 63 13.45 11.91 -3.33
CA ASN A 63 14.53 11.82 -4.29
C ASN A 63 14.17 12.47 -5.64
N ASN A 64 12.90 12.39 -6.06
CA ASN A 64 12.42 12.96 -7.32
C ASN A 64 11.92 14.41 -7.20
N SER A 65 11.90 14.99 -5.99
CA SER A 65 11.45 16.38 -5.78
C SER A 65 12.63 17.30 -5.49
N HIS A 66 12.74 18.42 -6.22
CA HIS A 66 13.74 19.44 -5.93
C HIS A 66 13.49 20.06 -4.53
N PRO A 67 14.53 20.41 -3.75
CA PRO A 67 14.39 20.87 -2.37
C PRO A 67 13.37 22.00 -2.16
N SER A 68 13.27 22.93 -3.12
CA SER A 68 12.34 24.07 -3.06
C SER A 68 10.85 23.71 -3.07
N TRP A 69 10.46 22.54 -3.61
CA TRP A 69 9.06 22.10 -3.69
C TRP A 69 8.81 20.72 -3.08
N ARG A 70 9.85 20.06 -2.56
CA ARG A 70 9.74 18.79 -1.82
C ARG A 70 8.67 18.83 -0.71
N PRO A 71 8.52 19.90 0.10
CA PRO A 71 7.43 19.96 1.09
C PRO A 71 6.04 19.84 0.45
N LYS A 72 5.82 20.51 -0.70
CA LYS A 72 4.54 20.44 -1.43
C LYS A 72 4.28 19.04 -1.99
N ALA A 73 5.29 18.40 -2.57
CA ALA A 73 5.17 17.01 -3.06
C ALA A 73 4.85 16.03 -1.93
N MET A 74 5.51 16.17 -0.77
CA MET A 74 5.22 15.37 0.43
C MET A 74 3.79 15.59 0.96
N SER A 75 3.30 16.82 0.95
CA SER A 75 1.93 17.12 1.36
C SER A 75 0.90 16.54 0.39
N ALA A 76 1.14 16.61 -0.92
CA ALA A 76 0.27 15.99 -1.92
C ALA A 76 0.21 14.47 -1.75
N TYR A 77 1.35 13.81 -1.49
CA TYR A 77 1.39 12.38 -1.18
C TYR A 77 0.56 12.02 0.05
N ARG A 78 0.74 12.76 1.16
CA ARG A 78 -0.03 12.53 2.39
C ARG A 78 -1.52 12.73 2.16
N PHE A 79 -1.90 13.76 1.41
CA PHE A 79 -3.29 14.00 1.04
C PHE A 79 -3.90 12.78 0.33
N TRP A 80 -3.26 12.27 -0.72
CA TRP A 80 -3.76 11.10 -1.44
C TRP A 80 -3.80 9.83 -0.57
N ARG A 81 -2.79 9.61 0.26
CA ARG A 81 -2.77 8.51 1.23
C ARG A 81 -3.97 8.60 2.17
N ASP A 82 -4.23 9.78 2.71
CA ASP A 82 -5.28 9.97 3.72
C ASP A 82 -6.68 9.90 3.12
N MET A 83 -6.85 10.33 1.87
CA MET A 83 -8.07 10.08 1.10
C MET A 83 -8.37 8.58 0.94
N GLY A 84 -7.33 7.74 0.88
CA GLY A 84 -7.48 6.29 0.86
C GLY A 84 -8.25 5.73 2.05
N TYR A 85 -8.10 6.31 3.26
CA TYR A 85 -8.87 5.89 4.43
C TYR A 85 -10.37 6.18 4.27
N VAL A 86 -10.70 7.35 3.75
CA VAL A 86 -12.09 7.77 3.51
C VAL A 86 -12.73 6.91 2.43
N VAL A 87 -12.05 6.74 1.29
CA VAL A 87 -12.52 5.91 0.18
C VAL A 87 -12.68 4.46 0.62
N GLY A 88 -11.71 3.91 1.37
CA GLY A 88 -11.78 2.55 1.89
C GLY A 88 -12.96 2.34 2.85
N ALA A 89 -13.20 3.28 3.77
CA ALA A 89 -14.34 3.24 4.68
C ALA A 89 -15.68 3.29 3.92
N LEU A 90 -15.80 4.15 2.92
CA LEU A 90 -17.00 4.24 2.08
C LEU A 90 -17.24 2.95 1.29
N LEU A 91 -16.20 2.37 0.69
CA LEU A 91 -16.31 1.08 -0.03
C LEU A 91 -16.74 -0.05 0.92
N GLY A 92 -16.16 -0.10 2.13
CA GLY A 92 -16.56 -1.06 3.16
C GLY A 92 -18.02 -0.87 3.59
N PHE A 93 -18.44 0.37 3.81
CA PHE A 93 -19.83 0.70 4.15
C PHE A 93 -20.82 0.25 3.07
N VAL A 94 -20.52 0.56 1.80
CA VAL A 94 -21.36 0.15 0.67
C VAL A 94 -21.42 -1.38 0.58
N ALA A 95 -20.28 -2.08 0.66
CA ALA A 95 -20.24 -3.55 0.63
C ALA A 95 -21.05 -4.19 1.78
N LEU A 96 -21.05 -3.57 2.96
CA LEU A 96 -21.88 -3.98 4.09
C LEU A 96 -23.38 -3.86 3.81
N GLN A 97 -23.83 -2.79 3.13
CA GLN A 97 -25.25 -2.62 2.78
C GLN A 97 -25.77 -3.74 1.86
N PHE A 98 -24.91 -4.32 1.04
CA PHE A 98 -25.24 -5.46 0.18
C PHE A 98 -25.07 -6.83 0.86
N GLY A 99 -24.78 -6.87 2.16
CA GLY A 99 -24.55 -8.11 2.91
C GLY A 99 -23.24 -8.84 2.54
N GLN A 100 -22.32 -8.17 1.83
CA GLN A 100 -21.12 -8.78 1.25
C GLN A 100 -19.84 -8.02 1.65
N ALA A 101 -19.62 -7.85 2.96
CA ALA A 101 -18.48 -7.08 3.49
C ALA A 101 -17.10 -7.52 2.95
N HIS A 102 -16.95 -8.81 2.62
CA HIS A 102 -15.72 -9.38 2.08
C HIS A 102 -15.37 -8.84 0.67
N THR A 103 -16.35 -8.36 -0.10
CA THR A 103 -16.11 -7.84 -1.46
C THR A 103 -15.28 -6.56 -1.46
N ALA A 104 -15.36 -5.75 -0.40
CA ALA A 104 -14.48 -4.59 -0.24
C ALA A 104 -13.00 -5.02 -0.16
N PHE A 105 -12.70 -6.11 0.56
CA PHE A 105 -11.34 -6.63 0.65
C PHE A 105 -10.84 -7.12 -0.72
N TYR A 106 -11.66 -7.86 -1.46
CA TYR A 106 -11.31 -8.32 -2.81
C TYR A 106 -11.12 -7.17 -3.80
N GLY A 107 -11.97 -6.15 -3.75
CA GLY A 107 -11.84 -4.95 -4.58
C GLY A 107 -10.53 -4.19 -4.31
N ILE A 108 -10.21 -3.95 -3.04
CA ILE A 108 -8.96 -3.27 -2.64
C ILE A 108 -7.73 -4.15 -2.97
N ALA A 109 -7.84 -5.47 -2.78
CA ALA A 109 -6.78 -6.41 -3.14
C ALA A 109 -6.46 -6.35 -4.64
N LEU A 110 -7.50 -6.43 -5.48
CA LEU A 110 -7.36 -6.36 -6.93
C LEU A 110 -6.75 -5.02 -7.36
N LEU A 111 -7.25 -3.89 -6.82
CA LEU A 111 -6.69 -2.57 -7.09
C LEU A 111 -5.20 -2.49 -6.72
N THR A 112 -4.82 -3.04 -5.56
CA THR A 112 -3.43 -3.05 -5.08
C THR A 112 -2.53 -3.87 -6.01
N LEU A 113 -2.97 -5.08 -6.40
CA LEU A 113 -2.22 -5.96 -7.30
C LEU A 113 -2.09 -5.37 -8.72
N LEU A 114 -3.17 -4.79 -9.25
CA LEU A 114 -3.14 -4.12 -10.56
C LEU A 114 -2.17 -2.94 -10.54
N THR A 115 -2.18 -2.15 -9.47
CA THR A 115 -1.25 -1.02 -9.32
C THR A 115 0.20 -1.50 -9.26
N ALA A 116 0.47 -2.62 -8.58
CA ALA A 116 1.80 -3.23 -8.58
C ALA A 116 2.24 -3.64 -10.00
N GLY A 117 1.33 -4.22 -10.79
CA GLY A 117 1.58 -4.59 -12.19
C GLY A 117 1.80 -3.39 -13.12
N ILE A 118 1.07 -2.29 -12.93
CA ILE A 118 1.27 -1.03 -13.66
C ILE A 118 2.64 -0.44 -13.31
N PHE A 119 2.97 -0.37 -12.02
CA PHE A 119 4.25 0.15 -11.54
C PHE A 119 5.44 -0.67 -12.05
N TRP A 120 5.29 -1.99 -12.15
CA TRP A 120 6.29 -2.88 -12.78
C TRP A 120 6.61 -2.49 -14.22
N ARG A 121 5.57 -2.16 -15.01
CA ARG A 121 5.68 -1.80 -16.44
C ARG A 121 6.16 -0.38 -16.69
N GLY A 122 5.74 0.60 -15.88
CA GLY A 122 5.99 2.02 -16.11
C GLY A 122 7.39 2.53 -15.73
N TYR A 123 8.10 1.81 -14.86
CA TYR A 123 9.44 2.17 -14.39
C TYR A 123 10.53 1.46 -15.23
N ARG A 124 10.58 1.74 -16.54
CA ARG A 124 11.66 1.34 -17.45
C ARG A 124 12.52 2.53 -17.78
#